data_AF-I7BXQ4-F1
#
_entry.id   AF-I7BXQ4-F1
#
_cell.length_a   1.000
_cell.length_b   1.000
_cell.length_c   1.000
_cell.angle_alpha   90.00
_cell.angle_beta   90.00
_cell.angle_gamma   90.00
#
_symmetry.space_group_name_H-M   'P 1'
#
loop_
_entity.id
_entity.type
_entity.pdbx_description
1 polymer ?
#
loop_
_entity_poly.entity_id
_entity_poly.type
_entity_poly.pdbx_seq_one_letter_code
_entity_poly.pdbx_strand_id
1 'polypeptide(L)'
;MVALGIGAPVFLVIQGLISVFVYLELQNYSFSSRLVTGITIFVLGVVAAVVLGSIMEVISAEILAIFVYLFVQMAFRRRSSSA
;
A
#
# COMPACT_ATOMS: atom_id res chain seq x y z
N MET A 1 -16.75 12.80 14.57
CA MET A 1 -17.38 13.51 13.43
C MET A 1 -16.64 13.08 12.19
N VAL A 2 -17.33 12.57 11.17
CA VAL A 2 -16.67 12.17 9.91
C VAL A 2 -16.11 13.45 9.29
N ALA A 3 -14.79 13.65 9.42
CA ALA A 3 -14.10 14.77 8.82
C ALA A 3 -13.97 14.52 7.31
N LEU A 4 -15.08 14.65 6.58
CA LEU A 4 -15.11 14.73 5.12
C LEU A 4 -14.57 16.10 4.65
N GLY A 5 -13.41 16.50 5.18
CA GLY A 5 -12.64 17.64 4.68
C GLY A 5 -11.68 17.20 3.57
N ILE A 6 -10.78 18.10 3.17
CA ILE A 6 -9.74 17.90 2.14
C ILE A 6 -8.94 16.58 2.35
N GLY A 7 -8.88 16.07 3.58
CA GLY A 7 -8.26 14.79 3.90
C GLY A 7 -8.87 13.57 3.22
N ALA A 8 -10.17 13.54 2.93
CA ALA A 8 -10.80 12.39 2.26
C ALA A 8 -10.39 12.26 0.78
N PRO A 9 -10.41 13.32 -0.04
CA PRO A 9 -9.82 13.29 -1.39
C PRO A 9 -8.34 12.94 -1.39
N VAL A 10 -7.55 13.51 -0.47
CA VAL A 10 -6.11 13.23 -0.35
C VAL A 10 -5.86 11.77 -0.02
N PHE A 11 -6.64 11.20 0.90
CA PHE A 11 -6.56 9.78 1.26
C PHE A 11 -6.84 8.87 0.05
N LEU A 12 -7.90 9.16 -0.73
CA LEU A 12 -8.21 8.37 -1.92
C LEU A 12 -7.09 8.44 -2.97
N VAL A 13 -6.45 9.60 -3.14
CA VAL A 13 -5.30 9.75 -4.04
C VAL A 13 -4.11 8.93 -3.56
N ILE A 14 -3.73 9.08 -2.28
CA ILE A 14 -2.64 8.30 -1.68
C ILE A 14 -2.91 6.81 -1.82
N GLN A 15 -4.16 6.40 -1.57
CA GLN A 15 -4.50 4.99 -1.59
C GLN A 15 -4.59 4.41 -3.00
N GLY A 16 -4.98 5.22 -3.97
CA GLY A 16 -4.81 4.91 -5.38
C GLY A 16 -3.34 4.70 -5.75
N LEU A 17 -2.44 5.58 -5.29
CA LEU A 17 -0.99 5.45 -5.55
C LEU A 17 -0.39 4.17 -4.95
N ILE A 18 -0.76 3.83 -3.71
CA ILE A 18 -0.32 2.59 -3.05
C ILE A 18 -0.83 1.36 -3.82
N SER A 19 -2.11 1.37 -4.22
CA SER A 19 -2.67 0.29 -5.04
C SER A 19 -1.95 0.15 -6.38
N VAL A 20 -1.60 1.26 -7.03
CA VAL A 20 -0.85 1.23 -8.29
C VAL A 20 0.56 0.70 -8.07
N PHE A 21 1.24 1.12 -7.00
CA PHE A 21 2.56 0.61 -6.64
C PHE A 21 2.54 -0.91 -6.48
N VAL A 22 1.58 -1.44 -5.71
CA VAL A 22 1.44 -2.90 -5.54
C VAL A 22 1.10 -3.59 -6.86
N TYR A 23 0.23 -3.00 -7.68
CA TYR A 23 -0.08 -3.53 -9.00
C TYR A 23 1.16 -3.63 -9.90
N LEU A 24 2.00 -2.60 -9.92
CA LEU A 24 3.25 -2.57 -10.69
C LEU A 24 4.27 -3.59 -10.16
N GLU A 25 4.42 -3.68 -8.85
CA GLU A 25 5.33 -4.65 -8.22
C GLU A 25 4.93 -6.10 -8.53
N LEU A 26 3.62 -6.36 -8.60
CA LEU A 26 3.07 -7.66 -8.95
C LEU A 26 3.09 -7.96 -10.46
N GLN A 27 3.62 -7.08 -11.32
CA GLN A 27 3.81 -7.40 -12.75
C GLN A 27 4.69 -8.62 -12.96
N ASN A 28 5.59 -8.91 -12.01
CA ASN A 28 6.43 -10.10 -12.03
C ASN A 28 5.67 -11.39 -11.65
N TYR A 29 4.39 -11.28 -11.26
CA TYR A 29 3.54 -12.40 -10.85
C TYR A 29 2.29 -12.52 -11.76
N SER A 30 1.66 -13.70 -11.76
CA SER A 30 0.56 -14.05 -12.69
C SER A 30 -0.57 -13.00 -12.75
N PHE A 31 -1.11 -12.75 -13.96
CA PHE A 31 -2.03 -11.66 -14.30
C PHE A 31 -3.34 -11.64 -13.49
N SER A 32 -3.88 -12.81 -13.11
CA SER A 32 -5.13 -12.88 -12.35
C SER A 32 -5.01 -12.41 -10.89
N SER A 33 -3.83 -12.54 -10.27
CA SER A 33 -3.64 -12.11 -8.88
C SER A 33 -3.46 -10.60 -8.75
N ARG A 34 -3.08 -9.90 -9.83
CA ARG A 34 -2.68 -8.49 -9.78
C ARG A 34 -3.81 -7.53 -9.43
N LEU A 35 -4.87 -7.57 -10.23
CA LEU A 35 -6.01 -6.67 -10.05
C LEU A 35 -6.72 -6.97 -8.73
N VAL A 36 -6.90 -8.25 -8.42
CA VAL A 36 -7.51 -8.69 -7.17
C VAL A 36 -6.69 -8.20 -5.98
N THR A 37 -5.37 -8.36 -5.98
CA THR A 37 -4.53 -7.92 -4.85
C THR A 37 -4.51 -6.40 -4.70
N GLY A 38 -4.39 -5.63 -5.79
CA GLY A 38 -4.44 -4.17 -5.73
C GLY A 38 -5.77 -3.64 -5.18
N ILE A 39 -6.89 -4.15 -5.70
CA ILE A 39 -8.24 -3.80 -5.22
C ILE A 39 -8.42 -4.22 -3.76
N THR A 40 -7.93 -5.40 -3.37
CA THR A 40 -8.05 -5.88 -1.99
C THR A 40 -7.30 -4.97 -1.02
N ILE A 41 -6.10 -4.54 -1.37
CA ILE A 41 -5.29 -3.63 -0.53
C ILE A 41 -5.96 -2.26 -0.43
N PHE A 42 -6.49 -1.74 -1.54
CA PHE A 42 -7.26 -0.50 -1.54
C PHE A 42 -8.46 -0.58 -0.58
N VAL A 43 -9.29 -1.63 -0.71
CA VAL A 43 -10.47 -1.85 0.14
C VAL A 43 -10.06 -2.02 1.60
N LEU A 44 -9.02 -2.81 1.89
CA LEU A 44 -8.54 -3.03 3.25
C LEU A 44 -8.07 -1.72 3.91
N GLY A 45 -7.32 -0.87 3.20
CA GLY A 45 -6.89 0.41 3.77
C GLY A 45 -8.05 1.38 3.99
N VAL A 46 -9.04 1.42 3.08
CA VAL A 46 -10.27 2.21 3.31
C VAL A 46 -11.03 1.72 4.54
N VAL A 47 -11.21 0.40 4.69
CA VAL A 47 -11.86 -0.19 5.87
C VAL A 47 -11.08 0.10 7.14
N ALA A 48 -9.75 -0.04 7.12
CA ALA A 48 -8.89 0.28 8.25
C ALA A 48 -9.02 1.75 8.69
N ALA A 49 -9.12 2.68 7.74
CA ALA A 49 -9.26 4.11 8.04
C ALA A 49 -10.61 4.42 8.69
N VAL A 50 -11.67 3.73 8.27
CA VAL A 50 -13.00 3.83 8.87
C VAL A 50 -13.01 3.23 10.29
N VAL A 51 -12.37 2.08 10.49
CA VAL A 51 -12.33 1.39 11.80
C VAL A 51 -11.49 2.16 12.83
N LEU A 52 -10.31 2.64 12.44
CA LEU A 52 -9.42 3.41 13.32
C LEU A 52 -9.90 4.85 13.51
N GLY A 53 -10.78 5.35 12.64
CA GLY A 53 -11.26 6.74 12.67
C GLY A 53 -10.18 7.77 12.36
N SER A 54 -8.98 7.34 11.94
CA SER A 54 -7.82 8.19 11.66
C SER A 54 -7.19 7.81 10.34
N ILE A 55 -7.29 8.73 9.38
CA ILE A 55 -6.66 8.62 8.05
C ILE A 55 -5.12 8.63 8.18
N MET A 56 -4.59 9.45 9.09
CA MET A 56 -3.14 9.62 9.26
C MET A 56 -2.46 8.37 9.80
N GLU A 57 -3.13 7.62 10.67
CA GLU A 57 -2.60 6.36 11.21
C GLU A 57 -2.48 5.30 10.12
N VAL A 58 -3.48 5.19 9.24
CA VAL A 58 -3.45 4.23 8.13
C VAL A 58 -2.36 4.57 7.13
N ILE A 59 -2.26 5.83 6.70
CA ILE A 59 -1.20 6.27 5.79
C ILE A 59 0.19 5.99 6.39
N SER A 60 0.36 6.27 7.69
CA SER A 60 1.64 6.04 8.38
C SER A 60 2.01 4.56 8.41
N ALA A 61 1.05 3.68 8.69
CA ALA A 61 1.24 2.24 8.69
C ALA A 61 1.58 1.69 7.29
N GLU A 62 0.91 2.19 6.25
CA GLU A 62 1.16 1.80 4.86
C GLU A 62 2.54 2.24 4.38
N ILE A 63 2.95 3.47 4.68
CA ILE A 63 4.30 3.97 4.39
C ILE A 63 5.33 3.08 5.10
N LEU A 64 5.13 2.78 6.38
CA LEU A 64 6.02 1.91 7.14
C LEU A 64 6.15 0.53 6.49
N ALA A 65 5.03 -0.08 6.09
CA ALA A 65 5.02 -1.38 5.43
C ALA A 65 5.78 -1.36 4.08
N ILE A 66 5.60 -0.31 3.28
CA ILE A 66 6.35 -0.13 2.02
C ILE A 66 7.85 0.01 2.29
N PHE A 67 8.24 0.81 3.30
CA PHE A 67 9.65 0.95 3.67
C PHE A 67 10.27 -0.38 4.11
N VAL A 68 9.56 -1.16 4.94
CA VAL A 68 10.00 -2.51 5.35
C VAL A 68 10.14 -3.42 4.13
N TYR A 69 9.15 -3.43 3.23
CA TYR A 69 9.21 -4.23 2.00
C TYR A 69 10.43 -3.90 1.15
N LEU A 70 10.68 -2.62 0.90
CA LEU A 70 11.83 -2.15 0.12
C LEU A 70 13.16 -2.50 0.80
N PHE A 71 13.24 -2.34 2.13
CA PHE A 71 14.44 -2.68 2.88
C PHE A 71 14.74 -4.18 2.83
N VAL A 72 13.72 -5.02 3.01
CA VAL A 72 13.82 -6.48 2.90
C VAL A 72 14.28 -6.86 1.49
N GLN A 73 13.65 -6.32 0.45
CA GLN A 73 14.09 -6.58 -0.93
C GLN A 73 15.53 -6.16 -1.19
N MET A 74 15.94 -4.98 -0.70
CA MET A 74 17.31 -4.51 -0.85
C MET A 74 18.31 -5.45 -0.13
N ALA A 75 17.97 -5.91 1.07
CA ALA A 75 18.78 -6.87 1.82
C ALA A 75 18.91 -8.22 1.09
N PHE A 76 17.82 -8.73 0.52
CA PHE A 76 17.83 -9.97 -0.28
C PHE A 76 18.63 -9.83 -1.58
N ARG A 77 18.51 -8.70 -2.30
CA ARG A 77 19.27 -8.44 -3.52
C ARG A 77 20.79 -8.39 -3.26
N ARG A 78 21.23 -7.77 -2.16
CA ARG A 78 22.66 -7.76 -1.77
C ARG A 78 23.21 -9.16 -1.50
N ARG A 79 22.37 -10.08 -1.02
CA ARG A 79 22.77 -11.46 -0.74
C ARG A 79 22.93 -12.30 -2.02
N SER A 80 22.15 -11.99 -3.06
CA SER A 80 22.21 -12.69 -4.36
C SER A 80 23.38 -12.26 -5.25
N SER A 81 23.94 -11.06 -5.09
CA SER A 81 25.09 -10.61 -5.89
C SER A 81 26.44 -11.03 -5.32
N SER A 82 26.44 -11.78 -4.22
CA SER A 82 27.64 -12.24 -3.50
C SER A 82 27.78 -13.77 -3.52
N ALA A 83 27.00 -14.45 -4.36
CA ALA A 83 27.11 -15.87 -4.69
C ALA A 83 27.55 -15.99 -6.16
#